data_AF-A0A3D3ITL5-F1
#
_entry.id   AF-A0A3D3ITL5-F1
#
_cell.length_a   1.000
_cell.length_b   1.000
_cell.length_c   1.000
_cell.angle_alpha   90.00
_cell.angle_beta   90.00
_cell.angle_gamma   90.00
#
_symmetry.space_group_name_H-M   'P 1'
#
loop_
_entity.id
_entity.type
_entity.pdbx_description
1 polymer ?
#
loop_
_entity_poly.entity_id
_entity_poly.type
_entity_poly.pdbx_seq_one_letter_code
_entity_poly.pdbx_strand_id
1 'polypeptide(L)'
;MMWIRLFLLLALLLPTAAMAATTSVHQEGTWTLRTSTSAQMTKDYFCASEGKFSKDFTMVLARNILGQTSLILNWPGYAGNVGSVAPLRISVDKNSLRDVQATLKAPDMLVVPLGWDDEALNQLADAKQVTLASAKMNVRYDIKDSSKAFTRLNSCTASLIDRLPGIQGMSSGLNATLSKSGLSHAKLIQVSDAKNGAENFMIDGVFGGSVELAGDKGDVTQRMLEYVDQLELLCRAKFSSELGAPTPVSGGEIATAEAKCDAAHTGTITALLFANDGGKPRVYYLEGDRDRLAQIRSLRDMIAKSLK
;
A
#
# COMPACT_ATOMS: atom_id res chain seq x y z
N MET A 1 31.86 6.15 4.68
CA MET A 1 31.59 7.44 3.98
C MET A 1 30.10 7.69 4.12
N MET A 2 29.65 8.41 5.17
CA MET A 2 29.42 9.87 5.18
C MET A 2 28.56 10.25 3.96
N TRP A 3 27.32 10.70 4.12
CA TRP A 3 26.97 12.06 4.56
C TRP A 3 25.67 12.13 5.39
N ILE A 4 25.78 12.87 6.49
CA ILE A 4 24.71 13.50 7.29
C ILE A 4 24.32 14.82 6.61
N ARG A 5 23.02 15.11 6.52
CA ARG A 5 22.44 16.47 6.51
C ARG A 5 21.12 16.36 7.28
N LEU A 6 21.04 16.70 8.57
CA LEU A 6 20.96 18.06 9.13
C LEU A 6 20.19 19.03 8.23
N PHE A 7 18.86 19.10 8.43
CA PHE A 7 18.08 20.29 8.12
C PHE A 7 17.57 20.86 9.44
N LEU A 8 18.22 21.95 9.85
CA LEU A 8 17.81 22.79 10.96
C LEU A 8 16.73 23.77 10.48
N LEU A 9 15.81 24.07 11.39
CA LEU A 9 14.76 25.08 11.29
C LEU A 9 15.29 26.45 10.79
N LEU A 10 14.64 26.99 9.75
CA LEU A 10 14.29 28.40 9.67
C LEU A 10 13.20 28.60 8.59
N ALA A 11 11.94 28.34 8.94
CA ALA A 11 10.80 28.80 8.14
C ALA A 11 10.28 30.09 8.77
N LEU A 12 10.63 31.20 8.13
CA LEU A 12 10.03 32.50 8.31
C LEU A 12 8.49 32.39 8.25
N LEU A 13 7.87 33.14 9.15
CA LEU A 13 6.43 33.40 9.25
C LEU A 13 5.86 33.90 7.91
N LEU A 14 5.36 32.97 7.10
CA LEU A 14 4.25 33.24 6.19
C LEU A 14 3.01 32.62 6.85
N PRO A 15 1.85 33.30 6.83
CA PRO A 15 0.60 32.64 7.12
C PRO A 15 0.43 31.56 6.06
N THR A 16 0.80 30.33 6.39
CA THR A 16 0.33 29.16 5.66
C THR A 16 -1.18 29.27 5.73
N ALA A 17 -1.80 29.58 4.59
CA ALA A 17 -3.22 29.32 4.42
C ALA A 17 -3.35 27.84 4.76
N ALA A 18 -3.83 27.54 5.96
CA ALA A 18 -4.22 26.21 6.36
C ALA A 18 -5.27 25.83 5.33
N MET A 19 -4.86 25.07 4.31
CA MET A 19 -5.79 24.45 3.40
C MET A 19 -6.65 23.57 4.29
N ALA A 20 -7.85 24.05 4.59
CA ALA A 20 -8.81 23.34 5.38
C ALA A 20 -9.10 22.05 4.61
N ALA A 21 -8.48 20.95 5.04
CA ALA A 21 -8.85 19.63 4.59
C ALA A 21 -10.34 19.50 4.89
N THR A 22 -11.16 19.57 3.84
CA THR A 22 -12.61 19.36 3.96
C THR A 22 -12.79 17.90 4.29
N THR A 23 -12.94 17.63 5.58
CA THR A 23 -13.32 16.31 6.08
C THR A 23 -14.83 16.21 5.94
N SER A 24 -15.29 15.44 4.96
CA SER A 24 -16.68 14.99 4.99
C SER A 24 -16.81 14.05 6.20
N VAL A 25 -17.74 14.37 7.09
CA VAL A 25 -18.02 13.58 8.30
C VAL A 25 -19.36 12.92 8.10
N HIS A 26 -19.38 11.59 8.09
CA HIS A 26 -20.62 10.81 8.06
C HIS A 26 -20.69 9.92 9.30
N GLN A 27 -21.78 9.99 10.06
CA GLN A 27 -21.97 9.19 11.28
C GLN A 27 -22.84 7.97 11.03
N GLU A 28 -22.43 6.81 11.57
CA GLU A 28 -23.16 5.55 11.55
C GLU A 28 -23.09 4.88 12.92
N GLY A 29 -24.13 5.08 13.74
CA GLY A 29 -24.12 4.57 15.11
C GLY A 29 -22.92 5.13 15.90
N THR A 30 -22.05 4.24 16.38
CA THR A 30 -20.82 4.59 17.13
C THR A 30 -19.63 4.92 16.23
N TRP A 31 -19.75 4.73 14.92
CA TRP A 31 -18.68 4.95 13.96
C TRP A 31 -18.85 6.26 13.21
N THR A 32 -17.72 6.93 12.95
CA THR A 32 -17.66 8.17 12.18
C THR A 32 -16.67 7.99 11.04
N LEU A 33 -17.18 8.03 9.80
CA LEU A 33 -16.34 7.99 8.61
C LEU A 33 -15.71 9.36 8.38
N ARG A 34 -14.42 9.36 8.09
CA ARG A 34 -13.61 10.50 7.69
C ARG A 34 -12.83 10.13 6.43
N THR A 35 -12.76 11.05 5.49
CA THR A 35 -11.94 10.92 4.29
C THR A 35 -10.72 11.81 4.43
N SER A 36 -9.51 11.28 4.20
CA SER A 36 -8.35 12.14 4.03
C SER A 36 -8.47 12.85 2.69
N THR A 37 -8.51 14.19 2.70
CA THR A 37 -8.46 15.02 1.51
C THR A 37 -7.12 15.76 1.51
N SER A 38 -6.14 15.21 0.81
CA SER A 38 -4.93 15.94 0.43
C SER A 38 -5.19 16.69 -0.89
N ALA A 39 -4.39 17.70 -1.23
CA ALA A 39 -4.47 18.39 -2.52
C ALA A 39 -3.82 17.60 -3.67
N GLN A 40 -3.04 16.56 -3.36
CA GLN A 40 -2.30 15.73 -4.33
C GLN A 40 -2.66 14.27 -4.09
N MET A 41 -3.26 13.57 -5.07
CA MET A 41 -3.75 12.18 -4.92
C MET A 41 -2.61 11.16 -4.80
N THR A 42 -2.11 10.96 -3.58
CA THR A 42 -1.01 10.02 -3.29
C THR A 42 -1.50 8.59 -2.97
N LYS A 43 -0.60 7.60 -2.96
CA LYS A 43 -0.88 6.24 -2.41
C LYS A 43 -1.41 6.25 -0.97
N ASP A 44 -1.17 7.33 -0.24
CA ASP A 44 -1.60 7.51 1.15
C ASP A 44 -3.03 8.06 1.25
N TYR A 45 -3.79 8.05 0.15
CA TYR A 45 -5.22 8.33 0.22
C TYR A 45 -5.89 7.19 0.93
N PHE A 46 -6.50 7.52 2.05
CA PHE A 46 -7.21 6.57 2.87
C PHE A 46 -8.58 7.10 3.23
N CYS A 47 -9.49 6.14 3.38
CA CYS A 47 -10.72 6.32 4.12
C CYS A 47 -10.48 5.79 5.52
N ALA A 48 -10.95 6.52 6.53
CA ALA A 48 -10.83 6.14 7.92
C ALA A 48 -12.21 6.11 8.58
N SER A 49 -12.51 5.08 9.37
CA SER A 49 -13.71 5.02 10.19
C SER A 49 -13.28 4.95 11.64
N GLU A 50 -13.72 5.93 12.42
CA GLU A 50 -13.38 6.12 13.83
C GLU A 50 -14.54 5.66 14.71
N GLY A 51 -14.28 4.70 15.59
CA GLY A 51 -15.19 4.27 16.65
C GLY A 51 -14.70 4.78 18.01
N LYS A 52 -15.59 5.46 18.75
CA LYS A 52 -15.32 5.90 20.13
C LYS A 52 -16.06 4.98 21.10
N PHE A 53 -15.32 4.27 21.95
CA PHE A 53 -15.87 3.24 22.82
C PHE A 53 -15.87 3.66 24.29
N SER A 54 -14.93 4.51 24.68
CA SER A 54 -14.92 5.22 25.95
C SER A 54 -14.16 6.54 25.83
N LYS A 55 -14.04 7.31 26.92
CA LYS A 55 -13.34 8.60 26.92
C LYS A 55 -11.88 8.48 26.46
N ASP A 56 -11.23 7.37 26.80
CA ASP A 56 -9.79 7.21 26.63
C ASP A 56 -9.45 6.22 25.51
N PHE A 57 -10.42 5.45 25.00
CA PHE A 57 -10.20 4.41 24.01
C PHE A 57 -10.96 4.70 22.71
N THR A 58 -10.18 4.97 21.66
CA THR A 58 -10.64 5.14 20.29
C THR A 58 -9.96 4.11 19.41
N MET A 59 -10.70 3.60 18.43
CA MET A 59 -10.18 2.69 17.42
C MET A 59 -10.54 3.26 16.06
N VAL A 60 -9.56 3.33 15.16
CA VAL A 60 -9.74 3.80 13.79
C VAL A 60 -9.33 2.69 12.83
N LEU A 61 -10.21 2.39 11.90
CA LEU A 61 -9.94 1.52 10.76
C LEU A 61 -9.62 2.40 9.57
N ALA A 62 -8.40 2.32 9.04
CA ALA A 62 -7.98 3.09 7.88
C ALA A 62 -7.66 2.14 6.73
N ARG A 63 -8.30 2.33 5.57
CA ARG A 63 -8.04 1.59 4.33
C ARG A 63 -7.57 2.55 3.25
N ASN A 64 -6.43 2.27 2.63
CA ASN A 64 -5.91 3.06 1.53
C ASN A 64 -6.49 2.62 0.17
N ILE A 65 -6.23 3.41 -0.87
CA ILE A 65 -6.66 3.08 -2.24
C ILE A 65 -6.03 1.80 -2.79
N LEU A 66 -4.93 1.31 -2.20
CA LEU A 66 -4.31 0.03 -2.57
C LEU A 66 -5.02 -1.17 -1.93
N GLY A 67 -6.05 -0.94 -1.11
CA GLY A 67 -6.76 -1.97 -0.35
C GLY A 67 -6.05 -2.39 0.94
N GLN A 68 -4.92 -1.79 1.29
CA GLN A 68 -4.22 -2.08 2.54
C GLN A 68 -4.97 -1.44 3.70
N THR A 69 -5.14 -2.22 4.77
CA THR A 69 -5.83 -1.76 5.97
C THR A 69 -4.88 -1.67 7.16
N SER A 70 -5.10 -0.66 7.99
CA SER A 70 -4.43 -0.48 9.27
C SER A 70 -5.46 -0.22 10.37
N LEU A 71 -5.20 -0.79 11.53
CA LEU A 71 -5.93 -0.55 12.75
C LEU A 71 -5.12 0.43 13.62
N ILE A 72 -5.67 1.61 13.90
CA ILE A 72 -5.04 2.63 14.73
C ILE A 72 -5.77 2.66 16.06
N LEU A 73 -5.00 2.64 17.14
CA LEU A 73 -5.50 2.47 18.49
C LEU A 73 -4.99 3.62 19.34
N ASN A 74 -5.90 4.29 20.04
CA ASN A 74 -5.51 5.06 21.21
C ASN A 74 -5.31 4.09 22.37
N TRP A 75 -4.07 3.99 22.86
CA TRP A 75 -3.62 3.10 23.93
C TRP A 75 -2.92 3.90 25.03
N PRO A 76 -3.70 4.61 25.87
CA PRO A 76 -3.15 5.41 26.95
C PRO A 76 -2.23 4.61 27.87
N GLY A 77 -1.05 5.15 28.13
CA GLY A 77 -0.08 4.55 29.06
C GLY A 77 0.79 3.46 28.46
N TYR A 78 0.78 3.27 27.13
CA TYR A 78 1.83 2.47 26.48
C TYR A 78 3.18 3.19 26.60
N ALA A 79 4.05 2.68 27.46
CA ALA A 79 5.41 3.20 27.61
C ALA A 79 6.30 2.70 26.47
N GLY A 80 6.73 3.59 25.58
CA GLY A 80 7.66 3.29 24.50
C GLY A 80 8.11 4.54 23.74
N ASN A 81 9.19 4.41 22.96
CA ASN A 81 9.63 5.47 22.05
C ASN A 81 8.83 5.40 20.75
N VAL A 82 8.54 6.55 20.13
CA VAL A 82 7.98 6.58 18.78
C VAL A 82 8.88 5.78 17.84
N GLY A 83 8.28 4.91 17.02
CA GLY A 83 8.96 3.95 16.15
C GLY A 83 9.21 2.58 16.79
N SER A 84 9.02 2.42 18.11
CA SER A 84 9.14 1.11 18.76
C SER A 84 8.00 0.18 18.35
N VAL A 85 8.31 -1.12 18.33
CA VAL A 85 7.37 -2.19 18.02
C VAL A 85 6.77 -2.74 19.32
N ALA A 86 5.46 -2.95 19.33
CA ALA A 86 4.68 -3.47 20.43
C ALA A 86 4.01 -4.78 20.00
N PRO A 87 4.39 -5.95 20.58
CA PRO A 87 3.68 -7.18 20.32
C PRO A 87 2.29 -7.11 20.95
N LEU A 88 1.25 -7.31 20.13
CA LEU A 88 -0.13 -7.37 20.57
C LEU A 88 -0.76 -8.68 20.12
N ARG A 89 -1.79 -9.10 20.85
CA ARG A 89 -2.68 -10.19 20.47
C ARG A 89 -4.07 -9.64 20.27
N ILE A 90 -4.62 -9.83 19.07
CA ILE A 90 -5.98 -9.45 18.71
C ILE A 90 -6.85 -10.69 18.83
N SER A 91 -7.91 -10.59 19.64
CA SER A 91 -8.98 -11.57 19.72
C SER A 91 -10.27 -10.96 19.21
N VAL A 92 -10.85 -11.56 18.17
CA VAL A 92 -12.18 -11.21 17.68
C VAL A 92 -13.19 -12.15 18.31
N ASP A 93 -14.12 -11.58 19.07
CA ASP A 93 -15.04 -12.27 19.97
C ASP A 93 -14.30 -13.29 20.87
N LYS A 94 -14.40 -14.59 20.57
CA LYS A 94 -13.71 -15.69 21.29
C LYS A 94 -12.95 -16.65 20.38
N ASN A 95 -12.94 -16.42 19.07
CA ASN A 95 -12.61 -17.47 18.10
C ASN A 95 -11.30 -17.20 17.33
N SER A 96 -11.03 -15.93 16.99
CA SER A 96 -9.86 -15.60 16.16
C SER A 96 -8.82 -14.88 16.98
N LEU A 97 -7.73 -15.58 17.32
CA LEU A 97 -6.56 -15.04 18.01
C LEU A 97 -5.43 -14.85 16.99
N ARG A 98 -4.97 -13.60 16.81
CA ARG A 98 -3.84 -13.27 15.94
C ARG A 98 -2.78 -12.53 16.74
N ASP A 99 -1.53 -12.98 16.63
CA ASP A 99 -0.38 -12.24 17.11
C ASP A 99 0.03 -11.23 16.04
N VAL A 100 0.09 -9.96 16.42
CA VAL A 100 0.39 -8.85 15.53
C VAL A 100 1.48 -7.97 16.12
N GLN A 101 2.15 -7.21 15.25
CA GLN A 101 3.14 -6.22 15.66
C GLN A 101 2.56 -4.82 15.42
N ALA A 102 2.31 -4.09 16.49
CA ALA A 102 1.92 -2.69 16.40
C ALA A 102 3.18 -1.80 16.42
N THR A 103 3.12 -0.63 15.78
CA THR A 103 4.18 0.38 15.90
C THR A 103 3.64 1.60 16.62
N LEU A 104 4.37 2.10 17.61
CA LEU A 104 4.03 3.36 18.26
C LEU A 104 4.35 4.54 17.33
N LYS A 105 3.34 5.25 16.83
CA LYS A 105 3.51 6.37 15.87
C LYS A 105 3.45 7.75 16.52
N ALA A 106 2.81 7.84 17.68
CA ALA A 106 2.76 9.03 18.54
C ALA A 106 2.54 8.57 19.99
N PRO A 107 2.65 9.45 21.00
CA PRO A 107 2.23 9.13 22.36
C PRO A 107 0.81 8.54 22.35
N ASP A 108 0.66 7.38 22.99
CA ASP A 108 -0.59 6.62 23.06
C ASP A 108 -1.18 6.17 21.69
N MET A 109 -0.47 6.28 20.58
CA MET A 109 -0.99 5.89 19.26
C MET A 109 -0.25 4.67 18.69
N LEU A 110 -0.89 3.52 18.76
CA LEU A 110 -0.40 2.28 18.15
C LEU A 110 -1.04 2.07 16.77
N VAL A 111 -0.22 1.74 15.79
CA VAL A 111 -0.69 1.36 14.44
C VAL A 111 -0.36 -0.09 14.19
N VAL A 112 -1.40 -0.90 13.96
CA VAL A 112 -1.30 -2.31 13.58
C VAL A 112 -1.55 -2.41 12.08
N PRO A 113 -0.53 -2.71 11.25
CA PRO A 113 -0.75 -2.97 9.84
C PRO A 113 -1.45 -4.32 9.69
N LEU A 114 -2.64 -4.33 9.07
CA LEU A 114 -3.36 -5.55 8.68
C LEU A 114 -3.08 -5.92 7.22
N GLY A 115 -2.52 -5.01 6.41
CA GLY A 115 -2.19 -5.27 5.01
C GLY A 115 -3.44 -5.58 4.18
N TRP A 116 -3.34 -6.59 3.33
CA TRP A 116 -4.44 -7.11 2.51
C TRP A 116 -5.18 -8.30 3.15
N ASP A 117 -5.15 -8.42 4.49
CA ASP A 117 -5.83 -9.49 5.22
C ASP A 117 -7.36 -9.29 5.23
N ASP A 118 -8.00 -9.51 4.08
CA ASP A 118 -9.45 -9.39 3.91
C ASP A 118 -10.19 -10.38 4.84
N GLU A 119 -9.58 -11.50 5.22
CA GLU A 119 -10.14 -12.41 6.23
C GLU A 119 -10.22 -11.75 7.61
N ALA A 120 -9.13 -11.13 8.09
CA ALA A 120 -9.13 -10.38 9.35
C ALA A 120 -10.13 -9.22 9.31
N LEU A 121 -10.28 -8.57 8.16
CA LEU A 121 -11.25 -7.48 8.00
C LEU A 121 -12.69 -7.98 8.05
N ASN A 122 -13.00 -9.08 7.37
CA ASN A 122 -14.32 -9.71 7.44
C ASN A 122 -14.63 -10.17 8.86
N GLN A 123 -13.64 -10.74 9.56
CA GLN A 123 -13.78 -11.10 10.98
C GLN A 123 -14.11 -9.87 11.84
N LEU A 124 -13.40 -8.75 11.66
CA LEU A 124 -13.69 -7.51 12.38
C LEU A 124 -15.05 -6.89 11.99
N ALA A 125 -15.49 -7.08 10.75
CA ALA A 125 -16.76 -6.57 10.25
C ALA A 125 -17.97 -7.28 10.89
N ASP A 126 -17.84 -8.58 11.13
CA ASP A 126 -18.91 -9.37 11.75
C ASP A 126 -18.80 -9.45 13.28
N ALA A 127 -17.70 -8.97 13.82
CA ALA A 127 -17.40 -8.99 15.24
C ALA A 127 -18.40 -8.16 16.07
N LYS A 128 -18.72 -8.68 17.25
CA LYS A 128 -19.41 -7.89 18.29
C LYS A 128 -18.40 -7.25 19.23
N GLN A 129 -17.25 -7.87 19.38
CA GLN A 129 -16.23 -7.47 20.33
C GLN A 129 -14.83 -7.73 19.78
N VAL A 130 -13.92 -6.81 20.09
CA VAL A 130 -12.48 -6.99 19.87
C VAL A 130 -11.78 -6.84 21.20
N THR A 131 -10.93 -7.80 21.54
CA THR A 131 -10.04 -7.71 22.69
C THR A 131 -8.62 -7.61 22.18
N LEU A 132 -7.89 -6.60 22.65
CA LEU A 132 -6.49 -6.40 22.37
C LEU A 132 -5.71 -6.66 23.66
N ALA A 133 -4.73 -7.55 23.58
CA ALA A 133 -3.92 -7.97 24.70
C ALA A 133 -2.45 -7.67 24.46
N SER A 134 -1.78 -7.16 25.48
CA SER A 134 -0.34 -7.00 25.58
C SER A 134 0.15 -7.68 26.86
N ALA A 135 1.47 -7.73 27.07
CA ALA A 135 2.02 -8.25 28.33
C ALA A 135 1.56 -7.48 29.59
N LYS A 136 1.12 -6.23 29.44
CA LYS A 136 0.81 -5.33 30.58
C LYS A 136 -0.66 -4.96 30.68
N MET A 137 -1.43 -5.11 29.60
CA MET A 137 -2.76 -4.52 29.51
C MET A 137 -3.63 -5.28 28.51
N ASN A 138 -4.91 -5.41 28.87
CA ASN A 138 -5.96 -5.98 28.04
C ASN A 138 -7.08 -4.96 27.90
N VAL A 139 -7.43 -4.61 26.66
CA VAL A 139 -8.49 -3.66 26.33
C VAL A 139 -9.55 -4.38 25.52
N ARG A 140 -10.81 -4.13 25.86
CA ARG A 140 -11.97 -4.72 25.19
C ARG A 140 -12.84 -3.62 24.61
N TYR A 141 -13.19 -3.78 23.35
CA TYR A 141 -14.03 -2.87 22.57
C TYR A 141 -15.30 -3.60 22.16
N ASP A 142 -16.46 -3.02 22.48
CA ASP A 142 -17.75 -3.52 22.00
C ASP A 142 -18.10 -2.81 20.68
N ILE A 143 -17.77 -3.47 19.57
CA ILE A 143 -17.68 -2.84 18.23
C ILE A 143 -18.95 -3.01 17.40
N LYS A 144 -20.08 -2.58 17.96
CA LYS A 144 -21.39 -2.63 17.27
C LYS A 144 -21.35 -1.86 15.93
N ASP A 145 -22.18 -2.32 14.98
CA ASP A 145 -22.31 -1.74 13.64
C ASP A 145 -21.00 -1.65 12.81
N SER A 146 -19.97 -2.41 13.16
CA SER A 146 -18.70 -2.41 12.44
C SER A 146 -18.87 -2.78 10.96
N SER A 147 -19.73 -3.75 10.61
CA SER A 147 -20.01 -4.15 9.22
C SER A 147 -20.41 -3.00 8.29
N LYS A 148 -21.18 -2.03 8.79
CA LYS A 148 -21.56 -0.83 8.02
C LYS A 148 -20.35 0.08 7.80
N ALA A 149 -19.56 0.30 8.86
CA ALA A 149 -18.32 1.06 8.77
C ALA A 149 -17.35 0.46 7.73
N PHE A 150 -17.18 -0.86 7.71
CA PHE A 150 -16.34 -1.54 6.70
C PHE A 150 -16.90 -1.41 5.28
N THR A 151 -18.20 -1.64 5.11
CA THR A 151 -18.88 -1.45 3.81
C THR A 151 -18.63 -0.05 3.28
N ARG A 152 -18.73 0.96 4.14
CA ARG A 152 -18.46 2.36 3.76
C ARG A 152 -17.00 2.65 3.48
N LEU A 153 -16.07 2.04 4.22
CA LEU A 153 -14.64 2.16 3.91
C LEU A 153 -14.35 1.67 2.50
N ASN A 154 -14.90 0.51 2.12
CA ASN A 154 -14.75 -0.04 0.77
C ASN A 154 -15.35 0.89 -0.29
N SER A 155 -16.61 1.31 -0.12
CA SER A 155 -17.27 2.25 -1.05
C SER A 155 -16.53 3.60 -1.14
N CYS A 156 -15.99 4.09 -0.03
CA CYS A 156 -15.20 5.30 0.01
C CYS A 156 -13.90 5.14 -0.78
N THR A 157 -13.15 4.05 -0.57
CA THR A 157 -11.91 3.80 -1.33
C THR A 157 -12.18 3.62 -2.83
N ALA A 158 -13.27 2.94 -3.20
CA ALA A 158 -13.69 2.82 -4.59
C ALA A 158 -13.98 4.20 -5.21
N SER A 159 -14.73 5.07 -4.51
CA SER A 159 -14.98 6.43 -4.98
C SER A 159 -13.71 7.28 -5.10
N LEU A 160 -12.70 7.05 -4.26
CA LEU A 160 -11.39 7.70 -4.39
C LEU A 160 -10.65 7.20 -5.63
N ILE A 161 -10.67 5.90 -5.92
CA ILE A 161 -10.06 5.30 -7.12
C ILE A 161 -10.70 5.86 -8.40
N ASP A 162 -12.02 6.02 -8.42
CA ASP A 162 -12.75 6.56 -9.58
C ASP A 162 -12.33 7.99 -9.94
N ARG A 163 -11.88 8.76 -8.95
CA ARG A 163 -11.40 10.15 -9.10
C ARG A 163 -9.96 10.24 -9.57
N LEU A 164 -9.21 9.14 -9.58
CA LEU A 164 -7.82 9.15 -10.04
C LEU A 164 -7.77 9.54 -11.54
N PRO A 165 -6.75 10.32 -11.95
CA PRO A 165 -6.53 10.65 -13.35
C PRO A 165 -6.35 9.38 -14.19
N GLY A 166 -6.80 9.39 -15.44
CA GLY A 166 -6.49 8.32 -16.40
C GLY A 166 -5.03 8.37 -16.88
N ILE A 167 -4.70 7.50 -17.83
CA ILE A 167 -3.36 7.39 -18.44
C ILE A 167 -2.86 8.66 -19.14
N GLN A 168 -3.73 9.64 -19.40
CA GLN A 168 -3.35 10.90 -20.07
C GLN A 168 -2.35 11.72 -19.24
N GLY A 169 -2.27 11.49 -17.93
CA GLY A 169 -1.27 12.12 -17.06
C GLY A 169 0.08 11.38 -16.98
N MET A 170 0.24 10.26 -17.68
CA MET A 170 1.47 9.47 -17.74
C MET A 170 2.39 9.93 -18.87
N SER A 171 3.65 9.51 -18.82
CA SER A 171 4.60 9.68 -19.92
C SER A 171 4.08 9.01 -21.19
N SER A 172 4.48 9.56 -22.35
CA SER A 172 4.03 9.05 -23.65
C SER A 172 4.39 7.57 -23.86
N GLY A 173 5.55 7.13 -23.37
CA GLY A 173 5.98 5.74 -23.44
C GLY A 173 5.09 4.81 -22.63
N LEU A 174 4.86 5.13 -21.35
CA LEU A 174 4.00 4.31 -20.49
C LEU A 174 2.56 4.29 -21.00
N ASN A 175 2.02 5.44 -21.40
CA ASN A 175 0.67 5.54 -21.96
C ASN A 175 0.52 4.68 -23.23
N ALA A 176 1.47 4.75 -24.17
CA ALA A 176 1.46 3.95 -25.38
C ALA A 176 1.51 2.44 -25.07
N THR A 177 2.38 2.04 -24.14
CA THR A 177 2.52 0.64 -23.70
C THR A 177 1.23 0.12 -23.05
N LEU A 178 0.64 0.86 -22.11
CA LEU A 178 -0.63 0.46 -21.48
C LEU A 178 -1.79 0.43 -22.48
N SER A 179 -1.87 1.41 -23.38
CA SER A 179 -2.89 1.45 -24.44
C SER A 179 -2.78 0.25 -25.39
N LYS A 180 -1.57 -0.06 -25.88
CA LYS A 180 -1.32 -1.22 -26.76
C LYS A 180 -1.59 -2.55 -26.04
N SER A 181 -1.45 -2.58 -24.72
CA SER A 181 -1.79 -3.74 -23.88
C SER A 181 -3.29 -3.92 -23.64
N GLY A 182 -4.15 -3.00 -24.10
CA GLY A 182 -5.58 -3.01 -23.77
C GLY A 182 -5.89 -2.55 -22.35
N LEU A 183 -4.95 -1.85 -21.70
CA LEU A 183 -5.03 -1.39 -20.30
C LEU A 183 -5.28 0.12 -20.22
N SER A 184 -6.07 0.66 -21.15
CA SER A 184 -6.31 2.11 -21.24
C SER A 184 -7.14 2.67 -20.07
N HIS A 185 -7.76 1.79 -19.28
CA HIS A 185 -8.47 2.14 -18.05
C HIS A 185 -7.56 2.32 -16.84
N ALA A 186 -6.24 2.13 -16.99
CA ALA A 186 -5.30 2.38 -15.92
C ALA A 186 -5.40 3.81 -15.37
N LYS A 187 -5.22 3.93 -14.06
CA LYS A 187 -5.35 5.19 -13.32
C LYS A 187 -4.02 5.61 -12.76
N LEU A 188 -3.59 6.85 -12.98
CA LEU A 188 -2.35 7.40 -12.45
C LEU A 188 -2.45 7.58 -10.93
N ILE A 189 -1.42 7.16 -10.21
CA ILE A 189 -1.26 7.37 -8.76
C ILE A 189 0.00 8.21 -8.55
N GLN A 190 -0.08 9.26 -7.73
CA GLN A 190 1.12 9.96 -7.27
C GLN A 190 1.70 9.24 -6.05
N VAL A 191 3.02 9.21 -5.91
CA VAL A 191 3.66 8.67 -4.71
C VAL A 191 4.70 9.68 -4.27
N SER A 192 4.55 10.24 -3.08
CA SER A 192 5.40 11.32 -2.55
C SER A 192 6.89 10.95 -2.51
N ASP A 193 7.17 9.67 -2.26
CA ASP A 193 8.53 9.12 -2.18
C ASP A 193 8.89 8.26 -3.40
N ALA A 194 8.23 8.48 -4.55
CA ALA A 194 8.59 7.79 -5.78
C ALA A 194 10.08 8.03 -6.10
N LYS A 195 10.81 6.97 -6.46
CA LYS A 195 12.14 7.14 -7.07
C LYS A 195 11.99 8.07 -8.28
N ASN A 196 12.98 8.94 -8.53
CA ASN A 196 12.96 9.83 -9.69
C ASN A 196 12.65 9.03 -10.97
N GLY A 197 11.60 9.44 -11.70
CA GLY A 197 11.18 8.78 -12.93
C GLY A 197 10.30 7.54 -12.76
N ALA A 198 9.90 7.19 -11.53
CA ALA A 198 8.89 6.15 -11.30
C ALA A 198 7.48 6.72 -11.55
N GLU A 199 6.72 6.03 -12.37
CA GLU A 199 5.32 6.34 -12.68
C GLU A 199 4.44 5.24 -12.11
N ASN A 200 3.51 5.58 -11.23
CA ASN A 200 2.69 4.59 -10.52
C ASN A 200 1.27 4.63 -11.06
N PHE A 201 0.61 3.48 -11.09
CA PHE A 201 -0.74 3.36 -11.60
C PHE A 201 -1.55 2.28 -10.89
N MET A 202 -2.87 2.29 -11.10
CA MET A 202 -3.80 1.24 -10.69
C MET A 202 -4.48 0.63 -11.90
N ILE A 203 -4.64 -0.69 -11.91
CA ILE A 203 -5.43 -1.41 -12.92
C ILE A 203 -6.26 -2.45 -12.19
N ASP A 204 -7.59 -2.30 -12.22
CA ASP A 204 -8.52 -3.27 -11.61
C ASP A 204 -8.17 -3.61 -10.14
N GLY A 205 -7.76 -2.59 -9.38
CA GLY A 205 -7.35 -2.69 -7.98
C GLY A 205 -5.94 -3.26 -7.75
N VAL A 206 -5.19 -3.59 -8.80
CA VAL A 206 -3.77 -3.96 -8.73
C VAL A 206 -2.93 -2.69 -8.78
N PHE A 207 -2.04 -2.54 -7.81
CA PHE A 207 -1.04 -1.47 -7.83
C PHE A 207 0.06 -1.83 -8.82
N GLY A 208 0.49 -0.86 -9.60
CA GLY A 208 1.58 -1.06 -10.53
C GLY A 208 2.42 0.18 -10.69
N GLY A 209 3.49 0.01 -11.45
CA GLY A 209 4.25 1.15 -11.89
C GLY A 209 5.33 0.77 -12.86
N SER A 210 6.07 1.79 -13.24
CA SER A 210 7.16 1.67 -14.18
C SER A 210 8.32 2.55 -13.75
N VAL A 211 9.52 2.00 -13.74
CA VAL A 211 10.74 2.73 -13.39
C VAL A 211 11.75 2.59 -14.52
N GLU A 212 12.28 3.71 -14.98
CA GLU A 212 13.46 3.72 -15.85
C GLU A 212 14.68 3.29 -15.02
N LEU A 213 15.37 2.25 -15.46
CA LEU A 213 16.59 1.78 -14.82
C LEU A 213 17.78 2.57 -15.35
N ALA A 214 18.75 2.85 -14.49
CA ALA A 214 19.98 3.51 -14.91
C ALA A 214 20.85 2.60 -15.80
N GLY A 215 21.63 3.20 -16.70
CA GLY A 215 22.58 2.52 -17.57
C GLY A 215 22.10 2.31 -19.02
N ASP A 216 23.02 1.82 -19.87
CA ASP A 216 22.74 1.49 -21.27
C ASP A 216 21.90 0.21 -21.38
N LYS A 217 21.38 -0.10 -22.58
CA LYS A 217 20.57 -1.29 -22.96
C LYS A 217 21.21 -2.68 -22.71
N GLY A 218 22.29 -2.78 -21.92
CA GLY A 218 22.98 -4.01 -21.52
C GLY A 218 22.09 -5.14 -20.95
N ASP A 219 22.72 -6.23 -20.54
CA ASP A 219 22.10 -7.52 -20.22
C ASP A 219 20.85 -7.41 -19.30
N VAL A 220 19.70 -7.83 -19.83
CA VAL A 220 18.42 -7.82 -19.12
C VAL A 220 18.44 -8.77 -17.92
N THR A 221 19.20 -9.87 -18.01
CA THR A 221 19.35 -10.86 -16.94
C THR A 221 20.04 -10.26 -15.74
N GLN A 222 21.13 -9.54 -15.97
CA GLN A 222 21.88 -8.89 -14.90
C GLN A 222 21.01 -7.85 -14.17
N ARG A 223 20.26 -7.01 -14.90
CA ARG A 223 19.37 -6.03 -14.26
C ARG A 223 18.25 -6.69 -13.46
N MET A 224 17.70 -7.79 -13.97
CA MET A 224 16.67 -8.55 -13.27
C MET A 224 17.21 -9.08 -11.93
N LEU A 225 18.41 -9.67 -11.93
CA LEU A 225 19.08 -10.14 -10.71
C LEU A 225 19.32 -8.99 -9.72
N GLU A 226 19.97 -7.91 -10.16
CA GLU A 226 20.27 -6.76 -9.31
C GLU A 226 19.01 -6.12 -8.69
N TYR A 227 17.92 -6.06 -9.45
CA TYR A 227 16.66 -5.52 -8.96
C TYR A 227 15.99 -6.45 -7.94
N VAL A 228 16.00 -7.77 -8.20
CA VAL A 228 15.46 -8.77 -7.27
C VAL A 228 16.27 -8.81 -5.97
N ASP A 229 17.60 -8.70 -6.03
CA ASP A 229 18.47 -8.59 -4.86
C ASP A 229 18.13 -7.34 -4.02
N GLN A 230 17.83 -6.21 -4.68
CA GLN A 230 17.36 -5.01 -3.98
C GLN A 230 16.01 -5.24 -3.28
N LEU A 231 15.09 -5.99 -3.89
CA LEU A 231 13.81 -6.34 -3.25
C LEU A 231 14.01 -7.26 -2.05
N GLU A 232 14.94 -8.20 -2.11
CA GLU A 232 15.30 -9.07 -0.98
C GLU A 232 15.77 -8.24 0.22
N LEU A 233 16.67 -7.28 -0.01
CA LEU A 233 17.17 -6.39 1.05
C LEU A 233 16.08 -5.52 1.69
N LEU A 234 15.03 -5.20 0.94
CA LEU A 234 13.89 -4.42 1.44
C LEU A 234 12.86 -5.29 2.19
N CYS A 235 12.82 -6.59 1.89
CA CYS A 235 11.91 -7.52 2.54
C CYS A 235 12.35 -7.81 3.98
N ARG A 236 11.52 -7.41 4.95
CA ARG A 236 11.76 -7.68 6.39
C ARG A 236 11.22 -9.04 6.85
N ALA A 237 10.87 -9.91 5.91
CA ALA A 237 10.24 -11.20 6.15
C ALA A 237 10.90 -12.27 5.27
N LYS A 238 10.29 -13.45 5.16
CA LYS A 238 10.83 -14.50 4.29
C LYS A 238 10.69 -14.08 2.83
N PHE A 239 11.81 -13.92 2.14
CA PHE A 239 11.84 -13.59 0.72
C PHE A 239 11.93 -14.85 -0.14
N SER A 240 11.31 -14.82 -1.32
CA SER A 240 11.55 -15.79 -2.39
C SER A 240 11.32 -15.15 -3.75
N SER A 241 11.99 -15.66 -4.77
CA SER A 241 11.84 -15.18 -6.14
C SER A 241 11.86 -16.30 -7.18
N GLU A 242 11.25 -16.03 -8.33
CA GLU A 242 11.27 -16.90 -9.52
C GLU A 242 11.67 -16.04 -10.72
N LEU A 243 12.72 -16.44 -11.43
CA LEU A 243 13.26 -15.70 -12.56
C LEU A 243 12.91 -16.41 -13.87
N GLY A 244 12.30 -15.69 -14.79
CA GLY A 244 12.01 -16.15 -16.14
C GLY A 244 13.22 -15.97 -17.06
N ALA A 245 13.37 -16.87 -18.02
CA ALA A 245 14.41 -16.74 -19.04
C ALA A 245 14.15 -15.51 -19.93
N PRO A 246 15.21 -14.77 -20.34
CA PRO A 246 15.09 -13.74 -21.35
C PRO A 246 14.45 -14.27 -22.63
N THR A 247 13.57 -13.47 -23.23
CA THR A 247 12.90 -13.77 -24.50
C THR A 247 13.22 -12.65 -25.50
N PRO A 248 13.68 -12.98 -26.72
CA PRO A 248 13.97 -11.96 -27.74
C PRO A 248 12.70 -11.27 -28.24
N VAL A 249 12.81 -9.98 -28.50
CA VAL A 249 11.77 -9.10 -29.07
C VAL A 249 12.37 -8.14 -30.10
N SER A 250 11.53 -7.46 -30.88
CA SER A 250 11.97 -6.57 -31.98
C SER A 250 12.92 -5.43 -31.55
N GLY A 251 12.96 -5.08 -30.25
CA GLY A 251 13.82 -4.04 -29.68
C GLY A 251 14.91 -4.51 -28.69
N GLY A 252 15.14 -5.82 -28.56
CA GLY A 252 16.11 -6.39 -27.61
C GLY A 252 15.60 -7.67 -26.96
N GLU A 253 15.68 -7.74 -25.63
CA GLU A 253 15.16 -8.86 -24.85
C GLU A 253 14.23 -8.34 -23.75
N ILE A 254 13.25 -9.17 -23.40
CA ILE A 254 12.43 -9.00 -22.20
C ILE A 254 12.70 -10.14 -21.24
N ALA A 255 12.65 -9.88 -19.93
CA ALA A 255 12.68 -10.92 -18.91
C ALA A 255 11.59 -10.66 -17.88
N THR A 256 11.05 -11.71 -17.28
CA THR A 256 10.04 -11.60 -16.22
C THR A 256 10.59 -12.16 -14.93
N ALA A 257 10.19 -11.59 -13.80
CA ALA A 257 10.46 -12.20 -12.50
C ALA A 257 9.21 -12.12 -11.62
N GLU A 258 9.23 -12.91 -10.56
CA GLU A 258 8.28 -12.80 -9.47
C GLU A 258 9.06 -12.75 -8.17
N ALA A 259 8.65 -11.84 -7.28
CA ALA A 259 9.23 -11.69 -5.96
C ALA A 259 8.10 -11.76 -4.93
N LYS A 260 8.36 -12.45 -3.82
CA LYS A 260 7.40 -12.62 -2.72
C LYS A 260 8.09 -12.23 -1.42
N CYS A 261 7.45 -11.33 -0.68
CA CYS A 261 7.84 -11.01 0.68
C CYS A 261 6.78 -11.55 1.64
N ASP A 262 7.03 -12.72 2.20
CA ASP A 262 6.07 -13.47 3.04
C ASP A 262 6.09 -12.96 4.49
N ALA A 263 5.47 -11.81 4.71
CA ALA A 263 5.11 -11.36 6.05
C ALA A 263 3.82 -12.04 6.52
N ALA A 264 3.73 -12.35 7.82
CA ALA A 264 2.49 -12.87 8.40
C ALA A 264 1.35 -11.86 8.16
N HIS A 265 0.28 -12.31 7.50
CA HIS A 265 -0.94 -11.53 7.20
C HIS A 265 -0.78 -10.34 6.23
N THR A 266 0.44 -9.92 5.92
CA THR A 266 0.71 -8.74 5.07
C THR A 266 1.62 -9.06 3.89
N GLY A 267 1.73 -10.34 3.53
CA GLY A 267 2.60 -10.78 2.45
C GLY A 267 2.26 -10.09 1.12
N THR A 268 3.30 -9.66 0.41
CA THR A 268 3.19 -9.03 -0.91
C THR A 268 3.75 -9.97 -1.97
N ILE A 269 3.08 -10.05 -3.11
CA ILE A 269 3.66 -10.61 -4.33
C ILE A 269 3.79 -9.50 -5.37
N THR A 270 4.95 -9.47 -6.02
CA THR A 270 5.26 -8.56 -7.11
C THR A 270 5.59 -9.36 -8.37
N ALA A 271 4.87 -9.13 -9.47
CA ALA A 271 5.29 -9.59 -10.79
C ALA A 271 6.03 -8.47 -11.52
N LEU A 272 7.18 -8.81 -12.09
CA LEU A 272 8.13 -7.90 -12.69
C LEU A 272 8.29 -8.21 -14.18
N LEU A 273 8.42 -7.17 -14.99
CA LEU A 273 8.79 -7.25 -16.40
C LEU A 273 9.94 -6.27 -16.66
N PHE A 274 11.06 -6.78 -17.12
CA PHE A 274 12.23 -6.04 -17.54
C PHE A 274 12.22 -5.96 -19.07
N ALA A 275 12.34 -4.75 -19.61
CA ALA A 275 12.33 -4.52 -21.05
C ALA A 275 13.16 -3.30 -21.43
N ASN A 276 13.51 -3.20 -22.70
CA ASN A 276 13.98 -1.95 -23.30
C ASN A 276 12.78 -1.27 -24.01
N ASP A 277 12.08 -0.38 -23.32
CA ASP A 277 10.94 0.37 -23.87
C ASP A 277 11.38 1.77 -24.31
N GLY A 278 11.02 2.18 -25.53
CA GLY A 278 11.43 3.47 -26.08
C GLY A 278 12.95 3.65 -26.16
N GLY A 279 13.70 2.55 -26.22
CA GLY A 279 15.16 2.55 -26.21
C GLY A 279 15.79 2.70 -24.82
N LYS A 280 15.00 2.65 -23.75
CA LYS A 280 15.49 2.79 -22.38
C LYS A 280 15.20 1.54 -21.54
N PRO A 281 16.16 1.12 -20.69
CA PRO A 281 15.91 0.11 -19.67
C PRO A 281 14.74 0.48 -18.75
N ARG A 282 13.79 -0.43 -18.60
CA ARG A 282 12.60 -0.21 -17.78
C ARG A 282 12.21 -1.49 -17.06
N VAL A 283 11.76 -1.33 -15.82
CA VAL A 283 11.04 -2.36 -15.09
C VAL A 283 9.59 -1.91 -14.93
N TYR A 284 8.66 -2.79 -15.26
CA TYR A 284 7.27 -2.69 -14.84
C TYR A 284 7.07 -3.63 -13.66
N TYR A 285 6.37 -3.15 -12.65
CA TYR A 285 6.02 -3.95 -11.48
C TYR A 285 4.52 -3.89 -11.27
N LEU A 286 3.97 -5.01 -10.81
CA LEU A 286 2.58 -5.16 -10.44
C LEU A 286 2.54 -5.88 -9.09
N GLU A 287 1.90 -5.26 -8.11
CA GLU A 287 1.91 -5.66 -6.72
C GLU A 287 0.50 -5.93 -6.20
N GLY A 288 0.41 -6.92 -5.32
CA GLY A 288 -0.79 -7.19 -4.54
C GLY A 288 -0.59 -8.37 -3.60
N ASP A 289 -1.69 -8.88 -3.08
CA ASP A 289 -1.72 -10.06 -2.22
C ASP A 289 -1.58 -11.37 -3.00
N ARG A 290 -1.63 -12.49 -2.27
CA ARG A 290 -1.53 -13.84 -2.84
C ARG A 290 -2.74 -14.23 -3.69
N ASP A 291 -3.93 -13.75 -3.34
CA ASP A 291 -5.18 -14.09 -4.01
C ASP A 291 -5.27 -13.43 -5.39
N ARG A 292 -4.53 -12.33 -5.59
CA ARG A 292 -4.40 -11.61 -6.85
C ARG A 292 -3.29 -12.10 -7.77
N LEU A 293 -2.53 -13.13 -7.39
CA LEU A 293 -1.36 -13.58 -8.17
C LEU A 293 -1.69 -13.85 -9.64
N ALA A 294 -2.79 -14.53 -9.92
CA ALA A 294 -3.20 -14.83 -11.29
C ALA A 294 -3.52 -13.55 -12.10
N GLN A 295 -4.21 -12.59 -11.48
CA GLN A 295 -4.52 -11.29 -12.08
C GLN A 295 -3.24 -10.50 -12.36
N ILE A 296 -2.34 -10.41 -11.38
CA ILE A 296 -1.06 -9.72 -11.48
C ILE A 296 -0.20 -10.29 -12.61
N ARG A 297 -0.11 -11.63 -12.72
CA ARG A 297 0.58 -12.31 -13.83
C ARG A 297 -0.06 -11.99 -15.18
N SER A 298 -1.38 -12.07 -15.26
CA SER A 298 -2.11 -11.77 -16.51
C SER A 298 -1.86 -10.33 -16.98
N LEU A 299 -1.91 -9.36 -16.06
CA LEU A 299 -1.59 -7.95 -16.35
C LEU A 299 -0.15 -7.78 -16.84
N ARG A 300 0.84 -8.41 -16.17
CA ARG A 300 2.26 -8.40 -16.59
C ARG A 300 2.39 -8.94 -18.02
N ASP A 301 1.75 -10.07 -18.29
CA ASP A 301 1.89 -10.77 -19.57
C ASP A 301 1.21 -10.01 -20.72
N MET A 302 0.14 -9.25 -20.44
CA MET A 302 -0.45 -8.31 -21.41
C MET A 302 0.53 -7.19 -21.75
N ILE A 303 1.21 -6.61 -20.75
CA ILE A 303 2.27 -5.61 -20.96
C ILE A 303 3.41 -6.21 -21.80
N ALA A 304 3.89 -7.40 -21.42
CA ALA A 304 4.96 -8.11 -22.12
C ALA A 304 4.61 -8.39 -23.59
N LYS A 305 3.37 -8.80 -23.86
CA LYS A 305 2.87 -9.04 -25.22
C LYS A 305 2.85 -7.76 -26.07
N SER A 306 2.58 -6.61 -25.47
CA SER A 306 2.60 -5.33 -26.18
C SER A 306 4.01 -4.88 -26.59
N LEU A 307 5.05 -5.39 -25.93
CA LEU A 307 6.45 -5.06 -26.20
C LEU A 307 7.13 -6.01 -27.19
N LYS A 308 6.43 -7.08 -27.61
CA LYS A 308 6.86 -7.97 -28.70
C LYS A 308 6.60 -7.31 -30.05
#